data_AF-A0A5K1G2L5-F1
#
_entry.id   AF-A0A5K1G2L5-F1
#
_cell.length_a   1.000
_cell.length_b   1.000
_cell.length_c   1.000
_cell.angle_alpha   90.00
_cell.angle_beta   90.00
_cell.angle_gamma   90.00
#
_symmetry.space_group_name_H-M   'P 1'
#
loop_
_entity.id
_entity.type
_entity.pdbx_description
1 polymer ?
#
loop_
_entity_poly.entity_id
_entity_poly.type
_entity_poly.pdbx_seq_one_letter_code
_entity_poly.pdbx_strand_id
1 'polypeptide(L)'
;TQIPAWFRHGSLPYPSPPLPLILVGPGTGCAPFRGFIQEREVQSAAGPTAPTLFFFGCRNKEKDFLYKDFWLSHAHGCGVLSEEKGGGFFVAFSRDQPRKVYVQHKMQEESQRIWNLLSDGAAVYIAGSASKMPADVTSCLEDIISKEAGVPRESAVRLLRQLEKVGRFNIESWS
;
A
#
# COMPACT_ATOMS: atom_id res chain seq x y z
N THR A 1 33.61 -1.36 -10.09
CA THR A 1 33.74 -1.74 -8.67
C THR A 1 32.80 -2.89 -8.37
N GLN A 2 33.28 -3.98 -7.78
CA GLN A 2 32.41 -5.06 -7.31
C GLN A 2 31.91 -4.70 -5.90
N ILE A 3 30.60 -4.84 -5.66
CA ILE A 3 29.99 -4.62 -4.35
C ILE A 3 29.61 -6.01 -3.81
N PRO A 4 30.29 -6.52 -2.77
CA PRO A 4 29.90 -7.77 -2.13
C PRO A 4 28.50 -7.65 -1.54
N ALA A 5 27.63 -8.61 -1.84
CA ALA A 5 26.25 -8.65 -1.37
C ALA A 5 25.81 -10.09 -1.07
N TRP A 6 24.87 -10.24 -0.15
CA TRP A 6 24.19 -11.50 0.16
C TRP A 6 22.70 -11.23 0.37
N PHE A 7 21.87 -12.23 0.13
CA PHE A 7 20.44 -12.12 0.28
C PHE A 7 20.00 -12.71 1.61
N ARG A 8 19.09 -12.02 2.30
CA ARG A 8 18.35 -12.56 3.44
C ARG A 8 16.90 -12.70 3.03
N HIS A 9 16.25 -13.77 3.48
CA HIS A 9 14.83 -13.94 3.27
C HIS A 9 14.07 -12.78 3.94
N GLY A 10 13.23 -12.09 3.17
CA GLY A 10 12.42 -10.98 3.65
C GLY A 10 11.24 -11.45 4.52
N SER A 11 10.61 -10.52 5.23
CA SER A 11 9.44 -10.79 6.07
C SER A 11 8.11 -10.63 5.34
N LEU A 12 8.10 -9.95 4.19
CA LEU A 12 6.87 -9.73 3.43
C LEU A 12 6.52 -10.97 2.60
N PRO A 13 5.34 -11.58 2.81
CA PRO A 13 4.92 -12.75 2.05
C PRO A 13 4.68 -12.42 0.58
N TYR A 14 4.78 -13.45 -0.25
CA TYR A 14 4.56 -13.36 -1.68
C TYR A 14 3.12 -12.90 -2.02
N PRO A 15 2.93 -11.92 -2.92
CA PRO A 15 1.61 -11.42 -3.29
C PRO A 15 0.87 -12.38 -4.23
N SER A 16 0.28 -13.45 -3.68
CA SER A 16 -0.48 -14.46 -4.44
C SER A 16 -1.53 -13.83 -5.38
N PRO A 17 -1.63 -14.22 -6.67
CA PRO A 17 -2.49 -13.56 -7.66
C PRO A 17 -3.95 -13.28 -7.26
N PRO A 18 -4.71 -14.22 -6.62
CA PRO A 18 -6.11 -13.98 -6.27
C PRO A 18 -6.31 -13.08 -5.04
N LEU A 19 -5.24 -12.72 -4.32
CA LEU A 19 -5.32 -11.90 -3.12
C LEU A 19 -5.31 -10.41 -3.49
N PRO A 20 -6.33 -9.60 -3.18
CA PRO A 20 -6.24 -8.16 -3.40
C PRO A 20 -5.21 -7.52 -2.46
N LEU A 21 -4.59 -6.42 -2.87
CA LEU A 21 -3.48 -5.81 -2.13
C LEU A 21 -3.77 -4.34 -1.80
N ILE A 22 -3.45 -3.95 -0.57
CA ILE A 22 -3.40 -2.56 -0.13
C ILE A 22 -1.97 -2.27 0.32
N LEU A 23 -1.24 -1.49 -0.47
CA LEU A 23 0.16 -1.18 -0.26
C LEU A 23 0.29 0.26 0.25
N VAL A 24 1.04 0.48 1.34
CA VAL A 24 1.28 1.81 1.91
C VAL A 24 2.76 2.01 2.17
N GLY A 25 3.41 2.86 1.37
CA GLY A 25 4.86 2.96 1.36
C GLY A 25 5.39 4.34 1.01
N PRO A 26 5.35 5.33 1.93
CA PRO A 26 5.92 6.64 1.68
C PRO A 26 7.45 6.62 1.67
N GLY A 27 8.04 7.49 0.84
CA GLY A 27 9.49 7.61 0.67
C GLY A 27 10.12 6.29 0.23
N THR A 28 11.23 5.92 0.86
CA THR A 28 11.91 4.64 0.59
C THR A 28 11.08 3.41 0.97
N GLY A 29 9.96 3.59 1.67
CA GLY A 29 8.92 2.58 1.89
C GLY A 29 8.35 1.98 0.60
N CYS A 30 8.49 2.66 -0.55
CA CYS A 30 8.03 2.12 -1.83
C CYS A 30 8.91 0.99 -2.40
N ALA A 31 10.11 0.78 -1.85
CA ALA A 31 11.08 -0.17 -2.40
C ALA A 31 10.54 -1.61 -2.56
N PRO A 32 9.97 -2.27 -1.54
CA PRO A 32 9.39 -3.61 -1.70
C PRO A 32 8.20 -3.60 -2.67
N PHE A 33 7.42 -2.52 -2.67
CA PHE A 33 6.21 -2.43 -3.50
C PHE A 33 6.51 -2.30 -4.99
N ARG A 34 7.68 -1.79 -5.36
CA ARG A 34 8.13 -1.87 -6.76
C ARG A 34 8.22 -3.34 -7.21
N GLY A 35 8.82 -4.19 -6.37
CA GLY A 35 8.87 -5.63 -6.62
C GLY A 35 7.49 -6.28 -6.69
N PHE A 36 6.57 -5.90 -5.78
CA PHE A 36 5.19 -6.44 -5.79
C PHE A 36 4.43 -6.08 -7.06
N ILE A 37 4.56 -4.84 -7.55
CA ILE A 37 3.91 -4.41 -8.79
C ILE A 37 4.51 -5.11 -10.01
N GLN A 38 5.84 -5.27 -10.07
CA GLN A 38 6.48 -6.04 -11.13
C GLN A 38 6.05 -7.51 -11.10
N GLU A 39 5.95 -8.11 -9.91
CA GLU A 39 5.46 -9.49 -9.77
C GLU A 39 4.01 -9.61 -10.23
N ARG A 40 3.14 -8.66 -9.87
CA ARG A 40 1.75 -8.60 -10.33
C ARG A 40 1.64 -8.43 -11.84
N GLU A 41 2.53 -7.69 -12.46
CA GLU A 41 2.60 -7.55 -13.91
C GLU A 41 2.93 -8.90 -14.56
N VAL A 42 3.94 -9.61 -14.06
CA VAL A 42 4.33 -10.95 -14.53
C VAL A 42 3.17 -11.95 -14.35
N GLN A 43 2.54 -11.96 -13.17
CA GLN A 43 1.36 -12.79 -12.90
C GLN A 43 0.20 -12.46 -13.84
N SER A 44 0.00 -11.17 -14.16
CA SER A 44 -1.07 -10.72 -15.06
C SER A 44 -0.91 -11.22 -16.50
N ALA A 45 0.32 -11.55 -16.91
CA ALA A 45 0.58 -12.18 -18.20
C ALA A 45 0.16 -13.67 -18.24
N ALA A 46 0.11 -14.33 -17.08
CA ALA A 46 -0.30 -15.73 -16.94
C ALA A 46 -1.79 -15.93 -16.61
N GLY A 47 -2.48 -14.88 -16.15
CA GLY A 47 -3.89 -14.92 -15.82
C GLY A 47 -4.37 -13.66 -15.09
N PRO A 48 -5.68 -13.55 -14.79
CA PRO A 48 -6.20 -12.41 -14.06
C PRO A 48 -5.60 -12.33 -12.64
N THR A 49 -5.23 -11.12 -12.23
CA THR A 49 -4.78 -10.80 -10.86
C THR A 49 -5.84 -9.99 -10.14
N ALA A 50 -5.93 -10.14 -8.83
CA ALA A 50 -6.81 -9.33 -8.00
C ALA A 50 -6.32 -7.87 -7.92
N PRO A 51 -7.22 -6.91 -7.64
CA PRO A 51 -6.89 -5.48 -7.61
C PRO A 51 -5.78 -5.11 -6.61
N THR A 52 -5.03 -4.06 -6.93
CA THR A 52 -3.97 -3.50 -6.07
C THR A 52 -4.12 -1.99 -5.91
N LEU A 53 -4.27 -1.52 -4.68
CA LEU A 53 -4.17 -0.10 -4.33
C LEU A 53 -2.78 0.19 -3.78
N PHE A 54 -2.17 1.29 -4.20
CA PHE A 54 -0.90 1.75 -3.68
C PHE A 54 -0.97 3.21 -3.24
N PHE A 55 -0.68 3.44 -1.96
CA PHE A 55 -0.58 4.75 -1.34
C PHE A 55 0.89 5.11 -1.14
N PHE A 56 1.37 6.05 -1.95
CA PHE A 56 2.72 6.59 -1.90
C PHE A 56 2.72 8.00 -1.31
N GLY A 57 3.84 8.43 -0.74
CA GLY A 57 3.99 9.81 -0.30
C GLY A 57 5.44 10.27 -0.33
N CYS A 58 5.66 11.53 -0.69
CA CYS A 58 6.97 12.18 -0.66
C CYS A 58 6.84 13.66 -0.27
N ARG A 59 7.93 14.43 -0.31
CA ARG A 59 7.87 15.85 0.04
C ARG A 59 7.30 16.67 -1.10
N ASN A 60 7.87 16.53 -2.29
CA ASN A 60 7.56 17.36 -3.44
C ASN A 60 7.51 16.53 -4.72
N LYS A 61 6.50 16.75 -5.55
CA LYS A 61 6.30 16.04 -6.81
C LYS A 61 7.50 16.12 -7.76
N GLU A 62 8.19 17.26 -7.79
CA GLU A 62 9.29 17.52 -8.73
C GLU A 62 10.69 17.27 -8.13
N LYS A 63 10.79 16.81 -6.88
CA LYS A 63 12.11 16.62 -6.22
C LYS A 63 12.37 15.18 -5.80
N ASP A 64 11.44 14.55 -5.10
CA ASP A 64 11.67 13.27 -4.43
C ASP A 64 10.57 12.24 -4.70
N PHE A 65 9.92 12.36 -5.87
CA PHE A 65 8.97 11.38 -6.36
C PHE A 65 9.68 10.15 -6.93
N LEU A 66 10.10 9.26 -6.03
CA LEU A 66 10.79 8.01 -6.37
C LEU A 66 9.97 7.18 -7.37
N TYR A 67 10.63 6.73 -8.44
CA TYR A 67 10.06 5.91 -9.51
C TYR A 67 8.77 6.48 -10.16
N LYS A 68 8.63 7.82 -10.22
CA LYS A 68 7.48 8.52 -10.81
C LYS A 68 6.95 7.87 -12.09
N ASP A 69 7.80 7.70 -13.09
CA ASP A 69 7.37 7.19 -14.41
C ASP A 69 6.87 5.74 -14.35
N PHE A 70 7.47 4.91 -13.49
CA PHE A 70 7.04 3.53 -13.27
C PHE A 70 5.63 3.48 -12.66
N TRP A 71 5.38 4.26 -11.61
CA TRP A 71 4.05 4.24 -10.99
C TRP A 71 2.98 4.78 -11.93
N LEU A 72 3.28 5.86 -12.65
CA LEU A 72 2.34 6.44 -13.61
C LEU A 72 2.06 5.49 -14.78
N SER A 73 3.06 4.78 -15.29
CA SER A 73 2.82 3.78 -16.35
C SER A 73 1.93 2.63 -15.87
N HIS A 74 2.07 2.20 -14.62
CA HIS A 74 1.20 1.16 -14.04
C HIS A 74 -0.19 1.67 -13.62
N ALA A 75 -0.39 2.98 -13.47
CA ALA A 75 -1.68 3.58 -13.10
C ALA A 75 -2.64 3.76 -14.30
N HIS A 76 -2.18 3.53 -15.53
CA HIS A 76 -2.97 3.75 -16.74
C HIS A 76 -3.16 2.48 -17.57
N GLY A 77 -4.24 2.44 -18.36
CA GLY A 77 -4.57 1.35 -19.29
C GLY A 77 -4.54 -0.03 -18.63
N CYS A 78 -3.76 -0.96 -19.21
CA CYS A 78 -3.62 -2.32 -18.70
C CYS A 78 -2.65 -2.46 -17.50
N GLY A 79 -2.17 -1.37 -16.92
CA GLY A 79 -1.27 -1.40 -15.77
C GLY A 79 -1.91 -1.99 -14.51
N VAL A 80 -1.09 -2.59 -13.63
CA VAL A 80 -1.53 -3.26 -12.38
C VAL A 80 -2.29 -2.33 -11.43
N LEU A 81 -1.96 -1.03 -11.44
CA LEU A 81 -2.55 -0.02 -10.58
C LEU A 81 -3.68 0.76 -11.30
N SER A 82 -4.12 0.32 -12.48
CA SER A 82 -5.14 1.04 -13.22
C SER A 82 -6.53 0.86 -12.59
N GLU A 83 -7.32 1.94 -12.64
CA GLU A 83 -8.70 1.91 -12.15
C GLU A 83 -9.58 0.94 -12.94
N GLU A 84 -9.27 0.72 -14.23
CA GLU A 84 -9.94 -0.28 -15.08
C GLU A 84 -9.82 -1.70 -14.54
N LYS A 85 -8.73 -2.00 -13.81
CA LYS A 85 -8.51 -3.28 -13.13
C LYS A 85 -8.93 -3.27 -11.66
N GLY A 86 -9.64 -2.22 -11.22
CA GLY A 86 -9.99 -1.98 -9.82
C GLY A 86 -8.81 -1.53 -8.95
N GLY A 87 -7.62 -1.37 -9.52
CA GLY A 87 -6.42 -0.88 -8.85
C GLY A 87 -6.43 0.63 -8.67
N GLY A 88 -5.37 1.18 -8.08
CA GLY A 88 -5.25 2.63 -7.93
C GLY A 88 -3.89 3.04 -7.38
N PHE A 89 -3.42 4.21 -7.81
CA PHE A 89 -2.18 4.81 -7.33
C PHE A 89 -2.44 6.21 -6.77
N PHE A 90 -2.26 6.37 -5.46
CA PHE A 90 -2.58 7.61 -4.75
C PHE A 90 -1.33 8.19 -4.12
N VAL A 91 -1.11 9.49 -4.37
CA VAL A 91 0.13 10.16 -3.97
C VAL A 91 -0.15 11.31 -3.02
N ALA A 92 0.57 11.31 -1.90
CA ALA A 92 0.58 12.39 -0.93
C ALA A 92 1.88 13.21 -1.06
N PHE A 93 1.75 14.46 -1.52
CA PHE A 93 2.85 15.43 -1.48
C PHE A 93 2.73 16.27 -0.21
N SER A 94 3.71 16.15 0.70
CA SER A 94 3.63 16.77 2.02
C SER A 94 4.09 18.23 2.09
N ARG A 95 4.73 18.73 1.02
CA ARG A 95 5.34 20.08 0.97
C ARG A 95 5.04 20.86 -0.32
N ASP A 96 4.10 20.41 -1.15
CA ASP A 96 3.69 21.14 -2.37
C ASP A 96 2.65 22.24 -2.06
N GLN A 97 2.15 22.29 -0.83
CA GLN A 97 1.09 23.15 -0.36
C GLN A 97 1.28 23.46 1.15
N PRO A 98 0.70 24.56 1.68
CA PRO A 98 0.88 24.94 3.09
C PRO A 98 0.37 23.89 4.09
N ARG A 99 -0.71 23.19 3.73
CA ARG A 99 -1.27 22.10 4.56
C ARG A 99 -0.56 20.78 4.26
N LYS A 100 0.03 20.16 5.29
CA LYS A 100 0.67 18.85 5.14
C LYS A 100 -0.32 17.77 4.71
N VAL A 101 -0.04 17.11 3.59
CA VAL A 101 -0.77 15.93 3.12
C VAL A 101 0.10 14.69 3.25
N TYR A 102 -0.42 13.66 3.92
CA TYR A 102 0.25 12.38 4.16
C TYR A 102 -0.59 11.22 3.62
N VAL A 103 -0.01 10.03 3.56
CA VAL A 103 -0.65 8.84 2.98
C VAL A 103 -1.98 8.50 3.65
N GLN A 104 -2.10 8.67 4.98
CA GLN A 104 -3.35 8.43 5.70
C GLN A 104 -4.48 9.38 5.26
N HIS A 105 -4.17 10.59 4.79
CA HIS A 105 -5.20 11.49 4.25
C HIS A 105 -5.72 10.95 2.91
N LYS A 106 -4.84 10.42 2.06
CA LYS A 106 -5.24 9.76 0.79
C LYS A 106 -6.02 8.47 1.04
N MET A 107 -5.67 7.73 2.08
CA MET A 107 -6.45 6.56 2.48
C MET A 107 -7.87 6.93 2.92
N GLN A 108 -8.05 8.05 3.63
CA GLN A 108 -9.39 8.51 4.02
C GLN A 108 -10.24 8.93 2.80
N GLU A 109 -9.62 9.58 1.81
CA GLU A 109 -10.28 9.91 0.53
C GLU A 109 -10.79 8.65 -0.18
N GLU A 110 -10.03 7.56 -0.13
CA GLU A 110 -10.35 6.27 -0.75
C GLU A 110 -10.95 5.23 0.22
N SER A 111 -11.52 5.69 1.34
CA SER A 111 -11.99 4.85 2.46
C SER A 111 -12.92 3.71 2.02
N GLN A 112 -13.90 3.99 1.17
CA GLN A 112 -14.83 2.98 0.65
C GLN A 112 -14.11 1.89 -0.17
N ARG A 113 -13.12 2.25 -1.00
CA ARG A 113 -12.38 1.27 -1.82
C ARG A 113 -11.48 0.40 -0.97
N ILE A 114 -10.83 0.99 0.04
CA ILE A 114 -10.06 0.24 1.04
C ILE A 114 -10.98 -0.76 1.75
N TRP A 115 -12.16 -0.33 2.19
CA TRP A 115 -13.10 -1.21 2.87
C TRP A 115 -13.61 -2.35 1.98
N ASN A 116 -13.95 -2.06 0.72
CA ASN A 116 -14.39 -3.08 -0.23
C ASN A 116 -13.31 -4.16 -0.41
N LEU A 117 -12.04 -3.76 -0.61
CA LEU A 117 -10.95 -4.73 -0.73
C LEU A 117 -10.72 -5.53 0.56
N LEU A 118 -10.78 -4.88 1.72
CA LEU A 118 -10.67 -5.58 3.01
C LEU A 118 -11.80 -6.61 3.19
N SER A 119 -13.02 -6.26 2.78
CA SER A 119 -14.18 -7.16 2.81
C SER A 119 -14.01 -8.34 1.86
N ASP A 120 -13.34 -8.14 0.72
CA ASP A 120 -12.95 -9.18 -0.22
C ASP A 120 -11.71 -9.99 0.23
N GLY A 121 -11.20 -9.71 1.44
CA GLY A 121 -10.12 -10.45 2.05
C GLY A 121 -8.72 -10.00 1.66
N ALA A 122 -8.55 -8.74 1.25
CA ALA A 122 -7.26 -8.16 0.89
C ALA A 122 -6.19 -8.34 1.98
N ALA A 123 -4.93 -8.32 1.54
CA ALA A 123 -3.79 -8.18 2.42
C ALA A 123 -3.24 -6.74 2.38
N VAL A 124 -2.92 -6.23 3.57
CA VAL A 124 -2.35 -4.91 3.80
C VAL A 124 -0.85 -5.04 4.05
N TYR A 125 -0.08 -4.20 3.38
CA TYR A 125 1.37 -4.11 3.54
C TYR A 125 1.77 -2.67 3.80
N ILE A 126 2.49 -2.44 4.89
CA ILE A 126 2.99 -1.12 5.29
C ILE A 126 4.51 -1.16 5.32
N ALA A 127 5.17 -0.26 4.61
CA ALA A 127 6.64 -0.19 4.62
C ALA A 127 7.17 1.24 4.76
N GLY A 128 8.27 1.42 5.52
CA GLY A 128 8.95 2.71 5.66
C GLY A 128 9.47 3.03 7.06
N SER A 129 9.52 4.32 7.40
CA SER A 129 10.09 4.77 8.69
C SER A 129 9.28 4.26 9.88
N ALA A 130 9.94 3.58 10.83
CA ALA A 130 9.36 3.03 12.06
C ALA A 130 8.91 4.08 13.10
N SER A 131 9.06 5.38 12.80
CA SER A 131 8.79 6.47 13.74
C SER A 131 7.30 6.63 14.06
N LYS A 132 6.55 7.35 13.22
CA LYS A 132 5.10 7.58 13.40
C LYS A 132 4.25 6.92 12.32
N MET A 133 4.82 6.67 11.15
CA MET A 133 4.07 6.29 9.96
C MET A 133 3.25 4.99 10.12
N PRO A 134 3.80 3.87 10.63
CA PRO A 134 3.00 2.65 10.78
C PRO A 134 1.84 2.79 11.76
N ALA A 135 2.02 3.53 12.86
CA ALA A 135 0.97 3.78 13.84
C ALA A 135 -0.15 4.67 13.27
N ASP A 136 0.22 5.75 12.56
CA ASP A 136 -0.74 6.66 11.92
C ASP A 136 -1.56 5.95 10.83
N VAL A 137 -0.92 5.08 10.04
CA VAL A 137 -1.58 4.29 9.00
C VAL A 137 -2.49 3.23 9.61
N THR A 138 -2.06 2.56 10.68
CA THR A 138 -2.88 1.55 11.38
C THR A 138 -4.12 2.20 12.01
N SER A 139 -3.96 3.33 12.72
CA SER A 139 -5.10 4.08 13.26
C SER A 139 -6.06 4.53 12.15
N CYS A 140 -5.54 4.96 11.00
CA CYS A 140 -6.36 5.35 9.86
C CYS A 140 -7.20 4.18 9.34
N LEU A 141 -6.62 2.98 9.24
CA LEU A 141 -7.36 1.77 8.84
C LEU A 141 -8.45 1.40 9.84
N GLU A 142 -8.19 1.52 11.15
CA GLU A 142 -9.20 1.30 12.18
C GLU A 142 -10.39 2.25 12.02
N ASP A 143 -10.10 3.53 11.77
CA ASP A 143 -11.13 4.56 11.56
C ASP A 143 -11.93 4.30 10.26
N ILE A 144 -11.25 3.89 9.17
CA ILE A 144 -11.90 3.52 7.90
C ILE A 144 -12.82 2.31 8.11
N ILE A 145 -12.33 1.23 8.70
CA ILE A 145 -13.15 0.02 8.95
C ILE A 145 -14.34 0.38 9.84
N SER A 146 -14.13 1.14 10.91
CA SER A 146 -15.21 1.55 11.81
C SER A 146 -16.31 2.33 11.07
N LYS A 147 -15.90 3.30 10.25
CA LYS A 147 -16.79 4.14 9.45
C LYS A 147 -17.56 3.34 8.40
N GLU A 148 -16.83 2.63 7.53
CA GLU A 148 -17.43 2.00 6.34
C GLU A 148 -18.19 0.71 6.68
N ALA A 149 -17.81 -0.01 7.74
CA ALA A 149 -18.55 -1.18 8.20
C ALA A 149 -19.68 -0.83 9.19
N GLY A 150 -19.76 0.41 9.67
CA GLY A 150 -20.74 0.83 10.68
C GLY A 150 -20.56 0.13 12.03
N VAL A 151 -19.31 -0.19 12.41
CA VAL A 151 -18.98 -0.92 13.65
C VAL A 151 -18.18 -0.05 14.62
N PRO A 152 -18.22 -0.32 15.94
CA PRO A 152 -17.34 0.33 16.89
C PRO A 152 -15.86 0.12 16.55
N ARG A 153 -15.02 1.11 16.84
CA ARG A 153 -13.58 1.07 16.52
C ARG A 153 -12.87 -0.14 17.15
N GLU A 154 -13.31 -0.61 18.31
CA GLU A 154 -12.77 -1.82 18.95
C GLU A 154 -12.94 -3.06 18.07
N SER A 155 -14.01 -3.13 17.27
CA SER A 155 -14.23 -4.20 16.29
C SER A 155 -13.23 -4.12 15.14
N ALA A 156 -12.92 -2.90 14.68
CA ALA A 156 -11.91 -2.67 13.65
C ALA A 156 -10.51 -3.10 14.12
N VAL A 157 -10.14 -2.75 15.36
CA VAL A 157 -8.88 -3.19 16.00
C VAL A 157 -8.80 -4.72 16.05
N ARG A 158 -9.90 -5.41 16.41
CA ARG A 158 -9.95 -6.88 16.44
C ARG A 158 -9.79 -7.47 15.04
N LEU A 159 -10.39 -6.87 14.01
CA LEU A 159 -10.26 -7.32 12.62
C LEU A 159 -8.81 -7.21 12.14
N LEU A 160 -8.14 -6.07 12.34
CA LEU A 160 -6.73 -5.91 11.95
C LEU A 160 -5.81 -6.91 12.66
N ARG A 161 -6.02 -7.18 13.95
CA ARG A 161 -5.30 -8.23 14.69
C ARG A 161 -5.56 -9.63 14.15
N GLN A 162 -6.76 -9.91 13.66
CA GLN A 162 -7.06 -11.19 13.00
C GLN A 162 -6.33 -11.29 11.66
N LEU A 163 -6.32 -10.22 10.85
CA LEU A 163 -5.57 -10.16 9.60
C LEU A 163 -4.08 -10.36 9.83
N GLU A 164 -3.50 -9.77 10.87
CA GLU A 164 -2.10 -9.96 11.26
C GLU A 164 -1.82 -11.44 11.57
N LYS A 165 -2.66 -12.09 12.38
CA LYS A 165 -2.51 -13.51 12.73
C LYS A 165 -2.55 -14.46 11.52
N VAL A 166 -3.29 -14.11 10.48
CA VAL A 166 -3.38 -14.92 9.25
C VAL A 166 -2.42 -14.45 8.15
N GLY A 167 -1.47 -13.55 8.47
CA GLY A 167 -0.45 -13.07 7.54
C GLY A 167 -0.96 -12.09 6.48
N ARG A 168 -2.12 -11.47 6.68
CA ARG A 168 -2.75 -10.49 5.78
C ARG A 168 -2.60 -9.04 6.24
N PHE A 169 -1.93 -8.80 7.36
CA PHE A 169 -1.56 -7.45 7.78
C PHE A 169 -0.08 -7.48 8.17
N ASN A 170 0.76 -6.86 7.33
CA ASN A 170 2.21 -6.96 7.43
C ASN A 170 2.83 -5.56 7.49
N ILE A 171 3.77 -5.38 8.43
CA ILE A 171 4.51 -4.13 8.60
C ILE A 171 6.01 -4.43 8.49
N GLU A 172 6.70 -3.77 7.56
CA GLU A 172 8.15 -3.78 7.42
C GLU A 172 8.68 -2.36 7.61
N SER A 173 9.19 -2.05 8.81
CA SER A 173 9.63 -0.70 9.15
C SER A 173 11.04 -0.64 9.72
N TRP A 174 11.75 0.45 9.44
CA TRP A 174 13.13 0.68 9.85
C TRP A 174 13.38 2.10 10.37
N SER A 175 14.44 2.28 11.17
CA SER A 175 14.86 3.55 11.78
C SER A 175 16.21 4.00 11.27
#